data_AF-A0A4Q6G6R7-F1
#
_entry.id   AF-A0A4Q6G6R7-F1
#
_cell.length_a   1.000
_cell.length_b   1.000
_cell.length_c   1.000
_cell.angle_alpha   90.00
_cell.angle_beta   90.00
_cell.angle_gamma   90.00
#
_symmetry.space_group_name_H-M   'P 1'
#
loop_
_entity.id
_entity.type
_entity.pdbx_description
1 polymer ?
#
loop_
_entity_poly.entity_id
_entity_poly.type
_entity_poly.pdbx_seq_one_letter_code
_entity_poly.pdbx_strand_id
1 'polypeptide(L)' 'MTTLFISDLHLDATRPAIIGLFVDFIEREAGSADALYILGDLFEAWVGDDDPAATGAAVAAVLAPLADRGVP' A
#
# COMPACT_ATOMS: atom_id res chain seq x y z
N MET A 1 -2.26 17.69 11.20
CA MET A 1 -1.04 17.08 10.70
C MET A 1 -0.86 15.79 11.48
N THR A 2 -1.00 14.68 10.76
CA THR A 2 -1.21 13.33 11.29
C THR A 2 -0.26 12.37 10.58
N THR A 3 0.45 11.56 11.36
CA THR A 3 1.22 10.43 10.85
C THR A 3 0.38 9.17 10.93
N LEU A 4 0.34 8.40 9.83
CA LEU A 4 -0.43 7.17 9.74
C LEU A 4 0.47 5.95 9.91
N PHE A 5 -0.06 4.93 10.57
CA PHE A 5 0.59 3.63 10.77
C PHE A 5 -0.38 2.52 10.39
N ILE A 6 0.06 1.62 9.52
CA ILE A 6 -0.70 0.43 9.10
C ILE A 6 0.21 -0.81 9.13
N SER A 7 -0.38 -2.00 9.28
CA SER A 7 0.32 -3.29 9.27
C SER A 7 -0.68 -4.43 9.01
N ASP A 8 -0.17 -5.64 8.74
CA ASP A 8 -0.97 -6.88 8.68
C ASP A 8 -2.11 -6.81 7.65
N LEU A 9 -1.84 -6.22 6.48
CA LEU A 9 -2.82 -6.11 5.40
C LEU A 9 -2.98 -7.43 4.65
N HIS A 10 -1.90 -8.21 4.50
CA HIS A 10 -1.91 -9.49 3.80
C HIS A 10 -2.56 -9.39 2.40
N LEU A 11 -2.14 -8.39 1.61
CA LEU A 11 -2.66 -8.16 0.27
C LEU A 11 -2.38 -9.38 -0.62
N ASP A 12 -3.43 -9.88 -1.27
CA ASP A 12 -3.38 -11.09 -2.08
C ASP A 12 -4.42 -11.04 -3.21
N ALA A 13 -4.06 -11.55 -4.39
CA ALA A 13 -4.92 -11.52 -5.57
C ALA A 13 -6.23 -12.31 -5.40
N THR A 14 -6.25 -13.31 -4.52
CA THR A 14 -7.46 -14.09 -4.18
C THR A 14 -8.41 -13.31 -3.26
N ARG A 15 -7.95 -12.19 -2.68
CA ARG A 15 -8.70 -11.32 -1.76
C ARG A 15 -8.82 -9.89 -2.33
N PRO A 16 -9.44 -9.69 -3.51
CA PRO A 16 -9.47 -8.38 -4.18
C PRO A 16 -10.15 -7.27 -3.37
N ALA A 17 -11.04 -7.64 -2.44
CA ALA A 17 -11.71 -6.67 -1.58
C ALA A 17 -10.74 -5.91 -0.65
N ILE A 18 -9.72 -6.58 -0.09
CA ILE A 18 -8.75 -5.91 0.80
C ILE A 18 -7.82 -4.99 0.00
N ILE A 19 -7.50 -5.36 -1.24
CA ILE A 19 -6.75 -4.50 -2.17
C ILE A 19 -7.57 -3.24 -2.45
N GLY A 20 -8.86 -3.37 -2.75
CA GLY A 20 -9.74 -2.21 -2.97
C GLY A 20 -9.78 -1.25 -1.77
N LEU A 21 -9.94 -1.78 -0.56
CA LEU A 21 -9.91 -0.97 0.67
C LEU A 21 -8.57 -0.26 0.88
N PHE A 22 -7.46 -0.94 0.58
CA PHE A 22 -6.13 -0.33 0.64
C PHE A 22 -6.00 0.82 -0.37
N VAL A 23 -6.44 0.62 -1.62
CA VAL A 23 -6.42 1.68 -2.64
C VAL A 23 -7.24 2.89 -2.20
N ASP A 24 -8.48 2.65 -1.74
CA ASP A 24 -9.36 3.71 -1.24
C ASP A 24 -8.72 4.49 -0.08
N PHE A 25 -8.05 3.80 0.84
CA PHE A 25 -7.33 4.43 1.95
C PHE A 25 -6.18 5.32 1.46
N ILE A 26 -5.37 4.84 0.52
CA ILE A 26 -4.24 5.60 -0.02
C ILE A 26 -4.72 6.85 -0.76
N GLU A 27 -5.76 6.72 -1.58
CA GLU A 27 -6.28 7.82 -2.39
C GLU A 27 -7.02 8.89 -1.57
N ARG A 28 -7.74 8.48 -0.52
CA ARG A 28 -8.66 9.38 0.20
C ARG A 28 -8.09 9.91 1.51
N GLU A 29 -7.23 9.16 2.19
CA GLU A 29 -6.72 9.53 3.52
C GLU A 29 -5.23 9.81 3.50
N ALA A 30 -4.42 8.86 3.01
CA ALA A 30 -2.96 8.92 3.13
C ALA A 30 -2.33 10.12 2.38
N GLY A 31 -2.94 10.58 1.29
CA GLY A 31 -2.43 11.72 0.51
C GLY A 31 -2.39 13.06 1.25
N SER A 32 -2.98 13.15 2.44
CA SER A 32 -2.96 14.35 3.31
C SER A 32 -2.17 14.17 4.61
N ALA A 33 -1.56 13.01 4.81
CA ALA A 33 -0.76 12.69 5.99
C ALA A 33 0.64 13.33 5.91
N ASP A 34 1.30 13.48 7.06
CA ASP A 34 2.69 13.95 7.09
C ASP A 34 3.67 12.84 6.73
N ALA A 35 3.27 11.58 6.94
CA ALA A 35 4.01 10.36 6.62
C ALA A 35 3.09 9.14 6.75
N LEU A 36 3.38 8.08 5.99
CA LEU A 36 2.72 6.77 6.09
C LEU A 36 3.76 5.68 6.40
N TYR A 37 3.64 5.08 7.58
CA TYR A 37 4.47 3.94 7.97
C TYR A 37 3.70 2.63 7.78
N ILE A 38 4.28 1.73 6.99
CA ILE A 38 3.78 0.36 6.80
C ILE A 38 4.68 -0.58 7.62
N LEU A 39 4.19 -1.08 8.75
CA LEU A 39 4.97 -1.84 9.74
C LEU A 39 4.96 -3.35 9.46
N GLY A 40 5.26 -3.74 8.22
CA GLY A 40 5.32 -5.14 7.80
C GLY A 40 3.97 -5.72 7.35
N ASP A 41 4.04 -6.96 6.86
CA ASP A 41 2.92 -7.79 6.41
C ASP A 41 1.95 -7.08 5.45
N LEU A 42 2.51 -6.27 4.54
CA LEU A 42 1.74 -5.62 3.48
C LEU A 42 1.14 -6.64 2.52
N PHE A 43 1.89 -7.67 2.14
CA PHE A 43 1.45 -8.76 1.26
C PHE A 43 1.35 -10.06 2.05
N GLU A 44 0.46 -10.95 1.63
CA GLU A 44 0.33 -12.29 2.26
C GLU A 44 1.62 -13.11 2.10
N ALA A 45 2.26 -12.98 0.94
CA ALA A 45 3.56 -13.57 0.67
C ALA A 45 4.38 -12.64 -0.23
N TRP A 46 5.69 -12.59 0.00
CA TRP A 46 6.64 -11.89 -0.86
C TRP A 46 7.83 -12.80 -1.13
N VAL A 47 7.95 -13.28 -2.37
CA VAL A 47 9.03 -14.19 -2.77
C VAL A 47 10.26 -13.46 -3.31
N GLY A 48 10.07 -12.21 -3.78
CA GLY A 48 11.11 -11.37 -4.37
C GLY A 48 10.52 -10.32 -5.31
N ASP A 49 11.28 -9.28 -5.61
CA ASP A 49 10.86 -8.18 -6.49
C ASP A 49 10.78 -8.59 -7.98
N ASP A 50 11.34 -9.75 -8.32
CA ASP A 50 11.28 -10.38 -9.63
C ASP A 50 10.02 -11.25 -9.84
N ASP A 51 9.11 -11.29 -8.85
CA ASP A 51 7.80 -11.93 -8.99
C ASP A 51 6.96 -11.23 -10.08
N PRO A 52 6.49 -11.96 -11.12
CA PRO A 52 5.64 -11.38 -12.17
C PRO A 52 4.19 -11.11 -11.71
N ALA A 53 3.83 -11.36 -10.45
CA ALA A 53 2.48 -11.13 -9.93
C ALA A 53 2.02 -9.67 -10.09
N ALA A 54 0.83 -9.48 -10.66
CA ALA A 54 0.28 -8.14 -10.92
C ALA A 54 -0.03 -7.35 -9.64
N THR A 55 -0.30 -8.02 -8.51
CA THR A 55 -0.66 -7.39 -7.24
C THR A 55 0.45 -6.47 -6.73
N GLY A 56 1.71 -6.93 -6.77
CA GLY A 56 2.85 -6.12 -6.32
C GLY A 56 3.01 -4.85 -7.14
N ALA A 57 2.96 -4.98 -8.47
CA ALA A 57 3.04 -3.84 -9.40
C ALA A 57 1.89 -2.85 -9.21
N ALA A 58 0.66 -3.34 -8.99
CA ALA A 58 -0.51 -2.49 -8.76
C ALA A 58 -0.40 -1.71 -7.43
N VAL A 59 0.02 -2.36 -6.35
CA VAL A 59 0.22 -1.72 -5.05
C VAL A 59 1.34 -0.67 -5.11
N ALA A 60 2.45 -0.98 -5.78
CA ALA A 60 3.54 -0.02 -5.98
C ALA A 60 3.07 1.22 -6.77
N ALA A 61 2.25 1.03 -7.81
CA ALA A 61 1.69 2.14 -8.60
C ALA A 61 0.76 3.05 -7.78
N VAL A 62 0.08 2.51 -6.77
CA VAL A 62 -0.82 3.26 -5.88
C VAL A 62 -0.03 4.01 -4.80
N LEU A 63 1.06 3.43 -4.30
CA LEU A 63 1.93 4.06 -3.30
C LEU A 63 2.83 5.16 -3.88
N ALA A 64 3.38 4.96 -5.09
CA ALA A 64 4.38 5.86 -5.68
C ALA A 64 3.97 7.35 -5.69
N PRO A 65 2.71 7.73 -6.01
CA PRO A 65 2.31 9.14 -6.03
C PRO A 65 2.24 9.80 -4.64
N LEU A 66 2.31 9.05 -3.53
CA LEU A 66 2.40 9.63 -2.18
C LEU A 66 3.73 10.39 -2.00
N ALA A 67 4.84 9.81 -2.46
CA ALA A 67 6.14 10.44 -2.39
C ALA A 67 6.18 11.76 -3.18
N ASP A 68 5.54 11.79 -4.36
CA ASP A 68 5.40 13.01 -5.17
C ASP A 68 4.57 14.11 -4.48
N ARG A 69 3.67 13.70 -3.59
CA ARG A 69 2.85 14.60 -2.75
C ARG A 69 3.54 15.02 -1.46
N GLY A 70 4.78 14.58 -1.23
CA GLY A 70 5.54 14.90 -0.02
C GLY A 70 5.10 14.08 1.20
N VAL A 71 4.39 12.97 1.00
CA VAL A 71 4.08 11.98 2.03
C VAL A 71 5.13 10.87 1.95
N PRO A 72 6.17 10.89 2.80
CA PRO A 72 7.19 9.85 2.85
C PRO A 72 6.65 8.54 3.44
#